data_AF-A0A7V4SN66-F1
#
_entry.id   AF-A0A7V4SN66-F1
#
_cell.length_a   1.000
_cell.length_b   1.000
_cell.length_c   1.000
_cell.angle_alpha   90.00
_cell.angle_beta   90.00
_cell.angle_gamma   90.00
#
_symmetry.space_group_name_H-M   'P 1'
#
loop_
_entity.id
_entity.type
_entity.pdbx_description
1 polymer ?
#
loop_
_entity_poly.entity_id
_entity_poly.type
_entity_poly.pdbx_seq_one_letter_code
_entity_poly.pdbx_strand_id
1 'polypeptide(L)'
;MGHLRRPSEALDGNPRPGVSSPSPRVPGSILLSGKGDSVPEPKGIHLTLPGGGRLDLRYLLLDLNGTLARDGRLLPGVAEAVARVAEVLEVRLLTADTFGTAGEVARALGARLQTLPAGRPGGPRKAEAVQSLGPEGVAAMGNGVNDAPMLRLAALGIAVLGPEGCAREALEAARILVKDPLEGLELFLYPDRLVATLRP
;
A
#
# COMPACT_ATOMS: atom_id res chain seq x y z
N MET A 1 53.14 23.17 -32.83
CA MET A 1 53.64 24.56 -32.76
C MET A 1 52.42 25.45 -32.63
N GLY A 2 52.14 26.20 -31.57
CA GLY A 2 53.01 26.83 -30.57
C GLY A 2 52.74 28.33 -30.60
N HIS A 3 52.19 28.85 -29.50
CA HIS A 3 52.18 30.26 -29.07
C HIS A 3 51.25 31.26 -29.77
N LEU A 4 50.83 32.37 -29.17
CA LEU A 4 50.48 32.81 -27.80
C LEU A 4 50.12 34.32 -27.97
N ARG A 5 49.23 34.83 -27.10
CA ARG A 5 49.09 36.24 -26.64
C ARG A 5 48.33 37.28 -27.48
N ARG A 6 47.35 37.88 -26.78
CA ARG A 6 46.79 39.24 -26.91
C ARG A 6 47.85 40.29 -26.51
N PRO A 7 47.63 41.60 -26.74
CA PRO A 7 46.98 42.46 -25.71
C PRO A 7 46.14 43.62 -26.31
N SER A 8 45.01 44.02 -25.68
CA SER A 8 44.76 45.15 -24.76
C SER A 8 44.37 46.47 -25.44
N GLU A 9 43.22 47.05 -25.05
CA GLU A 9 43.14 48.39 -24.45
C GLU A 9 41.73 48.66 -23.90
N ALA A 10 41.70 49.39 -22.78
CA ALA A 10 40.54 49.81 -21.97
C ALA A 10 40.03 51.18 -22.46
N LEU A 11 38.83 51.70 -22.16
CA LEU A 11 38.36 52.20 -20.86
C LEU A 11 36.91 52.74 -21.00
N ASP A 12 36.31 52.98 -19.84
CA ASP A 12 35.29 53.99 -19.49
C ASP A 12 33.78 53.67 -19.49
N GLY A 13 33.16 53.95 -18.33
CA GLY A 13 31.77 54.39 -18.23
C GLY A 13 30.90 53.69 -17.17
N ASN A 14 30.94 54.14 -15.92
CA ASN A 14 29.99 53.79 -14.84
C ASN A 14 28.78 54.78 -14.83
N PRO A 15 27.79 54.66 -13.91
CA PRO A 15 26.58 53.80 -13.86
C PRO A 15 25.25 54.58 -14.01
N ARG A 16 24.09 53.90 -14.17
CA ARG A 16 22.74 54.40 -13.79
C ARG A 16 21.74 53.28 -13.40
N PRO A 17 20.65 53.59 -12.66
CA PRO A 17 20.09 52.75 -11.58
C PRO A 17 18.90 51.86 -11.97
N GLY A 18 18.52 51.00 -11.02
CA GLY A 18 17.65 49.84 -11.20
C GLY A 18 16.16 50.09 -11.43
N VAL A 19 15.49 48.99 -11.79
CA VAL A 19 14.03 48.80 -11.69
C VAL A 19 13.77 47.32 -11.37
N SER A 20 13.09 47.08 -10.26
CA SER A 20 12.50 45.79 -9.90
C SER A 20 11.34 45.46 -10.83
N SER A 21 11.30 44.25 -11.37
CA SER A 21 10.15 43.74 -12.13
C SER A 21 9.40 42.67 -11.32
N PRO A 22 8.05 42.73 -11.22
CA PRO A 22 7.26 41.79 -10.46
C PRO A 22 6.89 40.54 -11.27
N SER A 23 6.69 39.41 -10.57
CA SER A 23 6.25 38.12 -11.12
C SER A 23 4.96 38.20 -11.94
N PRO A 24 4.80 37.37 -12.99
CA PRO A 24 3.51 37.23 -13.67
C PRO A 24 2.57 36.33 -12.86
N ARG A 25 1.39 36.87 -12.52
CA ARG A 25 0.24 36.09 -12.05
C ARG A 25 -0.42 35.41 -13.26
N VAL A 26 -0.61 34.10 -13.18
CA VAL A 26 -1.42 33.35 -14.15
C VAL A 26 -2.90 33.48 -13.77
N PRO A 27 -3.80 33.84 -14.70
CA PRO A 27 -5.23 33.96 -14.43
C PRO A 27 -5.92 32.59 -14.33
N GLY A 28 -7.00 32.56 -13.55
CA GLY A 28 -7.59 31.35 -12.98
C GLY A 28 -8.09 30.28 -13.95
N SER A 29 -8.00 29.04 -13.48
CA SER A 29 -8.72 27.89 -14.02
C SER A 29 -9.67 27.34 -12.96
N ILE A 30 -10.95 27.64 -13.16
CA ILE A 30 -12.12 26.75 -13.01
C ILE A 30 -12.08 25.79 -11.82
N LEU A 31 -12.83 26.13 -10.77
CA LEU A 31 -13.27 25.23 -9.71
C LEU A 31 -14.17 24.15 -10.31
N LEU A 32 -13.62 22.98 -10.61
CA LEU A 32 -14.40 21.75 -10.77
C LEU A 32 -14.78 21.27 -9.37
N SER A 33 -15.98 21.63 -8.94
CA SER A 33 -16.66 21.03 -7.79
C SER A 33 -17.05 19.58 -8.12
N GLY A 34 -16.09 18.68 -8.09
CA GLY A 34 -16.37 17.26 -7.92
C GLY A 34 -16.57 17.00 -6.43
N LYS A 35 -17.80 16.71 -6.01
CA LYS A 35 -18.01 15.96 -4.77
C LYS A 35 -17.21 14.67 -4.93
N GLY A 36 -16.04 14.60 -4.30
CA GLY A 36 -15.32 13.35 -4.17
C GLY A 36 -16.28 12.38 -3.50
N ASP A 37 -16.49 11.23 -4.12
CA ASP A 37 -17.18 10.11 -3.50
C ASP A 37 -16.40 9.80 -2.21
N SER A 38 -16.89 10.33 -1.09
CA SER A 38 -16.30 10.12 0.21
C SER A 38 -16.56 8.67 0.55
N VAL A 39 -15.55 7.83 0.32
CA VAL A 39 -15.51 6.47 0.86
C VAL A 39 -15.83 6.59 2.36
N PRO A 40 -16.88 5.91 2.86
CA PRO A 40 -17.27 6.02 4.26
C PRO A 40 -16.05 5.73 5.15
N GLU A 41 -15.88 6.51 6.23
CA GLU A 41 -14.75 6.26 7.13
C GLU A 41 -14.87 4.85 7.74
N PRO A 42 -13.84 4.00 7.61
CA PRO A 42 -13.88 2.64 8.10
C PRO A 42 -13.98 2.62 9.62
N LYS A 43 -14.88 1.78 10.14
CA LYS A 43 -15.22 1.73 11.57
C LYS A 43 -14.15 1.07 12.45
N GLY A 44 -13.24 0.30 11.86
CA GLY A 44 -12.24 -0.48 12.59
C GLY A 44 -12.82 -1.75 13.22
N ILE A 45 -11.95 -2.71 13.54
CA ILE A 45 -12.27 -3.96 14.22
C ILE A 45 -11.55 -3.98 15.57
N HIS A 46 -12.31 -4.14 16.65
CA HIS A 46 -11.80 -4.14 18.02
C HIS A 46 -12.14 -5.47 18.69
N LEU A 47 -11.13 -6.27 18.99
CA LEU A 47 -11.28 -7.60 19.58
C LEU A 47 -10.45 -7.74 20.84
N THR A 48 -11.04 -8.38 21.85
CA THR A 48 -10.30 -8.88 23.01
C THR A 48 -10.09 -10.38 22.81
N LEU A 49 -8.83 -10.80 22.78
CA LEU A 49 -8.44 -12.19 22.69
C LEU A 49 -8.43 -12.82 24.09
N PRO A 50 -8.78 -14.11 24.23
CA PRO A 50 -8.59 -14.86 25.46
C PRO A 50 -7.14 -14.77 25.92
N GLY A 51 -6.92 -14.55 27.22
CA GLY A 51 -5.59 -14.26 27.77
C GLY A 51 -5.21 -12.78 27.78
N GLY A 52 -6.12 -11.87 27.43
CA GLY A 52 -5.95 -10.42 27.60
C GLY A 52 -5.27 -9.69 26.43
N GLY A 53 -4.99 -10.39 25.33
CA GLY A 53 -4.52 -9.77 24.10
C GLY A 53 -5.61 -8.89 23.46
N ARG A 54 -5.22 -7.88 22.69
CA ARG A 54 -6.14 -7.01 21.95
C ARG A 54 -5.72 -6.90 20.49
N LEU A 55 -6.70 -6.85 19.59
CA LEU A 55 -6.52 -6.48 18.19
C LEU A 55 -7.41 -5.28 17.90
N ASP A 56 -6.79 -4.16 17.55
CA ASP A 56 -7.47 -2.90 17.24
C ASP A 56 -7.13 -2.52 15.78
N LEU A 57 -7.73 -3.23 14.83
CA LEU A 57 -7.40 -3.17 13.42
C LEU A 57 -8.12 -2.02 12.71
N ARG A 58 -7.39 -1.25 11.90
CA ARG A 58 -7.89 -0.15 11.08
C ARG A 58 -7.59 -0.34 9.59
N TYR A 59 -6.46 -0.97 9.30
CA TYR A 59 -5.96 -1.15 7.94
C TYR A 59 -5.83 -2.62 7.59
N LEU A 60 -6.12 -2.94 6.33
CA LEU A 60 -5.81 -4.23 5.73
C LEU A 60 -4.90 -4.03 4.52
N LEU A 61 -3.67 -4.53 4.61
CA LEU A 61 -2.72 -4.54 3.51
C LEU A 61 -2.79 -5.89 2.78
N LEU A 62 -3.01 -5.84 1.47
CA LEU A 62 -3.15 -7.03 0.64
C LEU A 62 -2.02 -7.08 -0.40
N ASP A 63 -1.34 -8.22 -0.51
CA ASP A 63 -0.60 -8.54 -1.73
C ASP A 63 -1.57 -8.95 -2.87
N LEU A 64 -1.11 -8.85 -4.12
CA LEU A 64 -1.90 -9.19 -5.29
C LEU A 64 -1.71 -10.64 -5.77
N ASN A 65 -0.58 -10.94 -6.42
CA ASN A 65 -0.41 -12.22 -7.13
C ASN A 65 0.07 -13.32 -6.21
N GLY A 66 -0.52 -14.50 -6.33
CA GLY A 66 -0.35 -15.60 -5.38
C GLY A 66 -1.22 -15.46 -4.12
N THR A 67 -1.72 -14.25 -3.84
CA THR A 67 -2.60 -13.94 -2.71
C THR A 67 -4.07 -13.80 -3.15
N LEU A 68 -4.42 -12.70 -3.83
CA LEU A 68 -5.79 -12.39 -4.30
C LEU A 68 -6.03 -12.82 -5.75
N ALA A 69 -4.96 -12.89 -6.53
CA ALA A 69 -4.98 -13.12 -7.96
C ALA A 69 -4.07 -14.29 -8.32
N ARG A 70 -4.40 -14.93 -9.44
CA ARG A 70 -3.53 -15.87 -10.14
C ARG A 70 -3.22 -15.33 -11.52
N ASP A 71 -1.94 -15.28 -11.88
CA ASP A 71 -1.49 -14.80 -13.19
C ASP A 71 -2.07 -13.40 -13.54
N GLY A 72 -2.14 -12.49 -12.55
CA GLY A 72 -2.68 -11.14 -12.71
C GLY A 72 -4.21 -11.01 -12.72
N ARG A 73 -4.96 -12.12 -12.58
CA ARG A 73 -6.43 -12.15 -12.56
C ARG A 73 -6.96 -12.50 -11.18
N LEU A 74 -7.91 -11.70 -10.67
CA LEU A 74 -8.55 -11.97 -9.39
C LEU A 74 -9.20 -13.36 -9.37
N LEU A 75 -9.09 -14.04 -8.23
CA LEU A 75 -9.83 -15.28 -8.01
C LEU A 75 -11.33 -14.99 -7.87
N PRO A 76 -12.21 -15.94 -8.23
CA PRO A 76 -13.65 -15.75 -8.12
C PRO A 76 -14.09 -15.35 -6.70
N GLY A 77 -14.97 -14.35 -6.59
CA GLY A 77 -15.52 -13.89 -5.31
C GLY A 77 -14.63 -12.91 -4.52
N VAL A 78 -13.36 -12.74 -4.92
CA VAL A 78 -12.41 -11.89 -4.16
C VAL A 78 -12.81 -10.42 -4.20
N ALA A 79 -13.29 -9.93 -5.34
CA ALA A 79 -13.68 -8.53 -5.47
C ALA A 79 -14.84 -8.17 -4.53
N GLU A 80 -15.85 -9.04 -4.48
CA GLU A 80 -17.01 -8.90 -3.61
C GLU A 80 -16.62 -9.00 -2.13
N ALA A 81 -15.74 -9.93 -1.78
CA ALA A 81 -15.24 -10.09 -0.42
C ALA A 81 -14.43 -8.86 0.04
N VAL A 82 -13.52 -8.35 -0.80
CA VAL A 82 -12.74 -7.14 -0.51
C VAL A 82 -13.65 -5.92 -0.35
N ALA A 83 -14.66 -5.75 -1.22
CA ALA A 83 -15.60 -4.65 -1.11
C ALA A 83 -16.33 -4.66 0.24
N ARG A 84 -16.79 -5.83 0.71
CA ARG A 84 -17.41 -5.97 2.03
C ARG A 84 -16.44 -5.67 3.17
N VAL A 85 -15.18 -6.09 3.05
CA VAL A 85 -14.14 -5.79 4.06
C VAL A 85 -13.83 -4.28 4.07
N ALA A 86 -13.88 -3.61 2.93
CA ALA A 86 -13.66 -2.17 2.83
C ALA A 86 -14.73 -1.32 3.55
N GLU A 87 -15.89 -1.90 3.87
CA GLU A 87 -16.91 -1.25 4.71
C GLU A 87 -16.51 -1.16 6.20
N VAL A 88 -15.55 -2.00 6.64
CA VAL A 88 -15.13 -2.09 8.05
C VAL A 88 -13.66 -1.74 8.28
N LEU A 89 -12.79 -1.88 7.27
CA LEU A 89 -11.37 -1.56 7.33
C LEU A 89 -10.93 -0.73 6.12
N GLU A 90 -9.88 0.08 6.27
CA GLU A 90 -9.24 0.69 5.12
C GLU A 90 -8.36 -0.34 4.39
N VAL A 91 -8.79 -0.75 3.20
CA VAL A 91 -8.06 -1.74 2.39
C VAL A 91 -7.07 -1.04 1.46
N ARG A 92 -5.80 -1.51 1.48
CA ARG A 92 -4.77 -1.07 0.54
C ARG A 92 -4.11 -2.26 -0.16
N LEU A 93 -3.99 -2.15 -1.48
CA LEU A 93 -3.32 -3.14 -2.31
C LEU A 93 -1.84 -2.75 -2.48
N LEU A 94 -0.93 -3.64 -2.09
CA LEU A 94 0.52 -3.50 -2.22
C LEU A 94 1.04 -4.43 -3.30
N THR A 95 1.54 -3.87 -4.40
CA THR A 95 2.06 -4.67 -5.50
C THR A 95 3.20 -3.96 -6.23
N ALA A 96 4.12 -4.75 -6.77
CA ALA A 96 5.15 -4.28 -7.70
C ALA A 96 4.61 -4.10 -9.14
N ASP A 97 3.33 -4.46 -9.36
CA ASP A 97 2.61 -4.36 -10.65
C ASP A 97 3.33 -5.03 -11.84
N THR A 98 3.84 -6.24 -11.62
CA THR A 98 4.63 -6.98 -12.62
C THR A 98 3.87 -7.23 -13.93
N PHE A 99 2.55 -7.37 -13.87
CA PHE A 99 1.70 -7.65 -15.03
C PHE A 99 1.01 -6.39 -15.59
N GLY A 100 1.21 -5.22 -14.98
CA GLY A 100 0.54 -3.97 -15.38
C GLY A 100 -0.96 -3.95 -15.13
N THR A 101 -1.49 -4.90 -14.34
CA THR A 101 -2.93 -5.04 -14.07
C THR A 101 -3.38 -4.40 -12.77
N ALA A 102 -2.46 -3.88 -11.94
CA ALA A 102 -2.78 -3.41 -10.60
C ALA A 102 -3.80 -2.27 -10.58
N GLY A 103 -3.74 -1.35 -11.56
CA GLY A 103 -4.69 -0.24 -11.67
C GLY A 103 -6.12 -0.70 -11.95
N GLU A 104 -6.28 -1.71 -12.81
CA GLU A 104 -7.59 -2.28 -13.14
C GLU A 104 -8.14 -3.09 -11.97
N VAL A 105 -7.29 -3.90 -11.34
CA VAL A 105 -7.65 -4.70 -10.17
C VAL A 105 -8.07 -3.80 -9.03
N ALA A 106 -7.29 -2.78 -8.68
CA ALA A 106 -7.63 -1.87 -7.59
C ALA A 106 -8.97 -1.17 -7.81
N ARG A 107 -9.27 -0.78 -9.06
CA ARG A 107 -10.57 -0.21 -9.44
C ARG A 107 -11.70 -1.22 -9.24
N ALA A 108 -11.49 -2.48 -9.64
CA ALA A 108 -12.47 -3.54 -9.43
C ALA A 108 -12.70 -3.86 -7.94
N LEU A 109 -11.66 -3.71 -7.11
CA LEU A 109 -11.74 -3.92 -5.66
C LEU A 109 -12.30 -2.72 -4.88
N GLY A 110 -12.40 -1.54 -5.48
CA GLY A 110 -12.66 -0.29 -4.74
C GLY A 110 -11.59 0.04 -3.69
N ALA A 111 -10.40 -0.55 -3.81
CA ALA A 111 -9.32 -0.45 -2.83
C ALA A 111 -8.32 0.65 -3.19
N ARG A 112 -7.66 1.23 -2.18
CA ARG A 112 -6.56 2.17 -2.42
C ARG A 112 -5.35 1.41 -2.96
N LEU A 113 -4.97 1.69 -4.20
CA LEU A 113 -3.75 1.13 -4.79
C LEU A 113 -2.52 1.86 -4.26
N GLN A 114 -1.57 1.11 -3.73
CA GLN A 114 -0.22 1.60 -3.45
C GLN A 114 0.79 0.74 -4.21
N THR A 115 1.20 1.24 -5.38
CA THR A 115 2.24 0.62 -6.18
C THR A 115 3.61 0.82 -5.53
N LEU A 116 4.38 -0.25 -5.40
CA LEU A 116 5.77 -0.18 -4.95
C LEU A 116 6.65 0.21 -6.14
N PRO A 117 7.43 1.31 -6.08
CA PRO A 117 8.22 1.77 -7.22
C PRO A 117 9.17 0.68 -7.73
N ALA A 118 9.55 0.65 -9.01
CA ALA A 118 10.54 -0.32 -9.47
C ALA A 118 11.93 -0.11 -8.81
N GLY A 119 12.79 -1.13 -8.83
CA GLY A 119 14.23 -0.99 -8.53
C GLY A 119 14.68 -1.10 -7.06
N ARG A 120 13.82 -1.52 -6.12
CA ARG A 120 14.27 -1.98 -4.79
C ARG A 120 13.52 -3.26 -4.37
N PRO A 121 14.05 -4.05 -3.41
CA PRO A 121 13.39 -5.25 -2.93
C PRO A 121 11.98 -4.94 -2.39
N GLY A 122 11.00 -5.76 -2.75
CA GLY A 122 9.60 -5.55 -2.37
C GLY A 122 9.35 -5.65 -0.86
N GLY A 123 10.05 -6.55 -0.17
CA GLY A 123 9.81 -6.83 1.25
C GLY A 123 10.03 -5.67 2.21
N PRO A 124 11.20 -5.01 2.21
CA PRO A 124 11.43 -3.82 3.04
C PRO A 124 10.37 -2.74 2.84
N ARG A 125 9.90 -2.51 1.60
CA ARG A 125 8.87 -1.51 1.33
C ARG A 125 7.48 -1.90 1.82
N LYS A 126 7.13 -3.19 1.78
CA LYS A 126 5.87 -3.67 2.37
C LYS A 126 5.91 -3.50 3.90
N ALA A 127 7.06 -3.72 4.53
CA ALA A 127 7.24 -3.40 5.95
C ALA A 127 7.18 -1.89 6.25
N GLU A 128 7.80 -1.04 5.41
CA GLU A 128 7.69 0.42 5.52
C GLU A 128 6.22 0.89 5.44
N ALA A 129 5.41 0.27 4.57
CA ALA A 129 3.98 0.56 4.47
C ALA A 129 3.25 0.26 5.80
N VAL A 130 3.50 -0.89 6.42
CA VAL A 130 2.98 -1.22 7.77
C VAL A 130 3.44 -0.19 8.80
N GLN A 131 4.73 0.12 8.81
CA GLN A 131 5.32 1.04 9.78
C GLN A 131 4.70 2.45 9.69
N SER A 132 4.41 2.92 8.48
CA SER A 132 3.80 4.23 8.23
C SER A 132 2.36 4.35 8.74
N LEU A 133 1.67 3.22 8.96
CA LEU A 133 0.27 3.17 9.37
C LEU A 133 0.07 2.88 10.87
N GLY A 134 1.16 2.63 11.60
CA GLY A 134 1.10 2.12 12.97
C GLY A 134 0.87 0.60 12.95
N PRO A 135 1.94 -0.22 13.11
CA PRO A 135 1.87 -1.67 13.00
C PRO A 135 0.77 -2.33 13.84
N GLU A 136 0.49 -1.77 15.02
CA GLU A 136 -0.54 -2.22 15.96
C GLU A 136 -1.98 -2.16 15.41
N GLY A 137 -2.22 -1.32 14.39
CA GLY A 137 -3.51 -1.17 13.74
C GLY A 137 -3.63 -1.86 12.38
N VAL A 138 -2.64 -2.67 12.00
CA VAL A 138 -2.54 -3.25 10.65
C VAL A 138 -2.76 -4.75 10.69
N ALA A 139 -3.67 -5.22 9.83
CA ALA A 139 -3.68 -6.59 9.36
C ALA A 139 -3.05 -6.68 7.97
N ALA A 140 -2.44 -7.82 7.66
CA ALA A 140 -1.78 -8.03 6.37
C ALA A 140 -2.02 -9.45 5.85
N MET A 141 -2.23 -9.57 4.53
CA MET A 141 -2.34 -10.84 3.81
C MET A 141 -1.32 -10.93 2.70
N GLY A 142 -0.65 -12.08 2.59
CA GLY A 142 0.35 -12.34 1.57
C GLY A 142 0.73 -13.82 1.50
N ASN A 143 1.48 -14.20 0.47
CA ASN A 143 1.94 -15.58 0.29
C ASN A 143 3.45 -15.68 -0.02
N GLY A 144 4.09 -14.60 -0.47
CA GLY A 144 5.44 -14.60 -1.00
C GLY A 144 6.54 -14.29 0.02
N VAL A 145 7.79 -14.58 -0.34
CA VAL A 145 8.97 -14.25 0.48
C VAL A 145 9.06 -12.75 0.76
N ASN A 146 8.65 -11.93 -0.21
CA ASN A 146 8.57 -10.48 -0.08
C ASN A 146 7.43 -10.00 0.85
N ASP A 147 6.51 -10.86 1.25
CA ASP A 147 5.43 -10.50 2.18
C ASP A 147 5.82 -10.73 3.64
N ALA A 148 6.74 -11.67 3.89
CA ALA A 148 7.16 -12.05 5.24
C ALA A 148 7.51 -10.86 6.15
N PRO A 149 8.22 -9.80 5.70
CA PRO A 149 8.46 -8.63 6.55
C PRO A 149 7.19 -7.88 6.97
N MET A 150 6.23 -7.72 6.06
CA MET A 150 4.94 -7.09 6.34
C MET A 150 4.09 -7.96 7.27
N LEU A 151 4.01 -9.26 7.00
CA LEU A 151 3.23 -10.21 7.80
C LEU A 151 3.74 -10.27 9.25
N ARG A 152 5.06 -10.25 9.44
CA ARG A 152 5.68 -10.28 10.77
C ARG A 152 5.46 -8.98 11.55
N LEU A 153 5.45 -7.84 10.86
CA LEU A 153 5.37 -6.53 11.50
C LEU A 153 3.91 -6.16 11.86
N ALA A 154 2.94 -6.58 11.06
CA ALA A 154 1.53 -6.32 11.29
C ALA A 154 1.04 -6.93 12.62
N ALA A 155 0.07 -6.26 13.28
CA ALA A 155 -0.61 -6.81 14.45
C ALA A 155 -1.26 -8.17 14.17
N LEU A 156 -1.73 -8.37 12.94
CA LEU A 156 -2.25 -9.63 12.45
C LEU A 156 -1.73 -9.93 11.04
N GLY A 157 -0.67 -10.73 10.95
CA GLY A 157 -0.22 -11.33 9.68
C GLY A 157 -0.96 -12.62 9.36
N ILE A 158 -1.47 -12.73 8.13
CA ILE A 158 -2.17 -13.90 7.60
C ILE A 158 -1.44 -14.38 6.34
N ALA A 159 -0.96 -15.63 6.35
CA ALA A 159 -0.39 -16.24 5.17
C ALA A 159 -1.48 -17.00 4.39
N VAL A 160 -1.56 -16.74 3.09
CA VAL A 160 -2.48 -17.40 2.17
C VAL A 160 -1.74 -18.51 1.45
N LEU A 161 -2.18 -19.77 1.62
CA LEU A 161 -1.57 -20.91 0.93
C LEU A 161 -1.75 -20.79 -0.58
N GLY A 162 -2.97 -20.45 -1.01
CA GLY A 162 -3.29 -20.01 -2.35
C GLY A 162 -3.06 -21.06 -3.45
N PRO A 163 -3.38 -20.71 -4.71
CA PRO A 163 -3.23 -21.60 -5.85
C PRO A 163 -1.80 -21.67 -6.41
N GLU A 164 -0.91 -20.76 -5.98
CA GLU A 164 0.50 -20.67 -6.44
C GLU A 164 1.49 -21.20 -5.40
N GLY A 165 0.98 -21.74 -4.29
CA GLY A 165 1.77 -22.08 -3.11
C GLY A 165 2.10 -20.87 -2.25
N CYS A 166 2.68 -21.14 -1.10
CA CYS A 166 3.08 -20.12 -0.13
C CYS A 166 4.52 -20.37 0.30
N ALA A 167 5.31 -19.29 0.34
CA ALA A 167 6.69 -19.33 0.77
C ALA A 167 6.77 -19.72 2.25
N ARG A 168 7.75 -20.56 2.59
CA ARG A 168 8.02 -20.96 3.98
C ARG A 168 8.21 -19.73 4.87
N GLU A 169 8.89 -18.71 4.38
CA GLU A 169 9.17 -17.46 5.09
C GLU A 169 7.89 -16.67 5.41
N ALA A 170 6.90 -16.70 4.51
CA ALA A 170 5.59 -16.08 4.75
C ALA A 170 4.78 -16.87 5.78
N LEU A 171 4.78 -18.20 5.65
CA LEU A 171 4.20 -19.14 6.61
C LEU A 171 4.73 -18.92 8.03
N GLU A 172 6.05 -18.84 8.20
CA GLU A 172 6.69 -18.64 9.50
C GLU A 172 6.55 -17.21 10.04
N ALA A 173 6.25 -16.23 9.18
CA ALA A 173 6.03 -14.85 9.58
C ALA A 173 4.59 -14.56 10.02
N ALA A 174 3.63 -15.36 9.56
CA ALA A 174 2.22 -15.14 9.82
C ALA A 174 1.76 -15.74 11.15
N ARG A 175 0.70 -15.17 11.70
CA ARG A 175 0.03 -15.66 12.91
C ARG A 175 -1.10 -16.63 12.57
N ILE A 176 -1.75 -16.46 11.42
CA ILE A 176 -2.83 -17.33 10.92
C ILE A 176 -2.47 -17.79 9.51
N LEU A 177 -2.80 -19.04 9.21
CA LEU A 177 -2.67 -19.64 7.89
C LEU A 177 -4.06 -19.93 7.35
N VAL A 178 -4.33 -19.55 6.10
CA VAL A 178 -5.60 -19.82 5.42
C VAL A 178 -5.37 -20.52 4.10
N LYS A 179 -6.33 -21.34 3.66
CA LYS A 179 -6.21 -22.09 2.41
C LYS A 179 -6.22 -21.16 1.21
N ASP A 180 -7.10 -20.17 1.22
CA ASP A 180 -7.39 -19.27 0.11
C ASP A 180 -7.72 -17.86 0.62
N PRO A 181 -7.69 -16.82 -0.24
CA PRO A 181 -7.92 -15.45 0.22
C PRO A 181 -9.34 -15.20 0.72
N LEU A 182 -10.35 -15.95 0.29
CA LEU A 182 -11.72 -15.74 0.75
C LEU A 182 -11.84 -16.12 2.23
N GLU A 183 -11.26 -17.25 2.63
CA GLU A 183 -11.18 -17.63 4.03
C GLU A 183 -10.50 -16.54 4.88
N GLY A 184 -9.41 -15.95 4.38
CA GLY A 184 -8.72 -14.85 5.05
C GLY A 184 -9.55 -13.58 5.17
N LEU A 185 -10.23 -13.17 4.10
CA LEU A 185 -11.08 -11.98 4.09
C LEU A 185 -12.31 -12.16 5.01
N GLU A 186 -12.88 -13.36 5.05
CA GLU A 186 -14.01 -13.68 5.93
C GLU A 186 -13.67 -13.54 7.42
N LEU A 187 -12.40 -13.64 7.82
CA LEU A 187 -12.01 -13.41 9.22
C LEU A 187 -12.31 -11.98 9.70
N PHE A 188 -12.30 -11.00 8.79
CA PHE A 188 -12.66 -9.61 9.11
C PHE A 188 -14.17 -9.38 9.11
N LEU A 189 -14.92 -10.19 8.37
CA LEU A 189 -16.38 -10.11 8.30
C LEU A 189 -17.07 -10.91 9.42
N TYR A 190 -16.38 -11.93 9.95
CA TYR A 190 -16.83 -12.77 11.05
C TYR A 190 -15.76 -12.86 12.14
N PRO A 191 -15.52 -11.77 12.91
CA PRO A 191 -14.38 -11.67 13.83
C PRO A 191 -14.33 -12.71 14.95
N ASP A 192 -15.45 -13.34 15.30
CA ASP A 192 -15.48 -14.46 16.25
C ASP A 192 -14.59 -15.64 15.82
N ARG A 193 -14.36 -15.80 14.51
CA ARG A 193 -13.44 -16.81 13.97
C ARG A 193 -11.98 -16.50 14.32
N LEU A 194 -11.60 -15.22 14.39
CA LEU A 194 -10.27 -14.80 14.84
C LEU A 194 -10.07 -15.17 16.31
N VAL A 195 -11.08 -14.90 17.14
CA VAL A 195 -11.06 -15.26 18.57
C VAL A 195 -10.93 -16.78 18.74
N ALA A 196 -11.72 -17.56 17.99
CA ALA A 196 -11.66 -19.02 18.04
C ALA A 196 -10.31 -19.59 17.60
N THR A 197 -9.65 -18.96 16.61
CA THR A 197 -8.34 -19.40 16.10
C THR A 197 -7.19 -19.03 17.03
N LEU A 198 -7.28 -17.88 17.71
CA LEU A 198 -6.19 -17.32 18.51
C LEU A 198 -6.31 -17.55 20.02
N ARG A 199 -7.34 -18.26 20.46
CA ARG A 199 -7.45 -18.67 21.87
C ARG A 199 -6.35 -19.69 22.24
N PRO A 200 -5.82 -19.64 23.47
CA PRO A 200 -4.87 -20.65 23.97
C PRO A 200 -5.47 -22.06 24.06
#